data_AF-A0A1J5SB92-F1
#
_entry.id   AF-A0A1J5SB92-F1
#
_cell.length_a   1.000
_cell.length_b   1.000
_cell.length_c   1.000
_cell.angle_alpha   90.00
_cell.angle_beta   90.00
_cell.angle_gamma   90.00
#
_symmetry.space_group_name_H-M   'P 1'
#
loop_
_entity.id
_entity.type
_entity.pdbx_description
1 polymer ?
#
loop_
_entity_poly.entity_id
_entity_poly.type
_entity_poly.pdbx_seq_one_letter_code
_entity_poly.pdbx_strand_id
1 'polypeptide(L)'
;MPGLSRLRVHSRDWSDAQPWWPGAYSIHTVKIITKEQFVSLLDGAGVTDEQKRRFHALFEQRHPDGHQRFLEALGLEPGEIAAIREKSRSA
;
A
#
# COMPACT_ATOMS: atom_id res chain seq x y z
N MET A 1 -21.69 47.43 44.40
CA MET A 1 -20.29 47.88 44.18
C MET A 1 -19.65 48.09 45.54
N PRO A 2 -18.40 47.68 45.81
CA PRO A 2 -17.36 47.15 44.91
C PRO A 2 -17.24 45.61 45.03
N GLY A 3 -16.60 44.84 44.16
CA GLY A 3 -15.62 45.17 43.13
C GLY A 3 -14.29 44.47 43.41
N LEU A 4 -13.64 43.98 42.35
CA LEU A 4 -12.30 43.39 42.27
C LEU A 4 -12.25 41.88 42.59
N SER A 5 -11.60 41.02 41.81
CA SER A 5 -11.01 41.16 40.49
C SER A 5 -10.67 39.77 39.99
N ARG A 6 -10.88 39.59 38.69
CA ARG A 6 -10.37 38.50 37.86
C ARG A 6 -8.87 38.26 38.13
N LEU A 7 -8.51 37.06 38.56
CA LEU A 7 -7.15 36.54 38.40
C LEU A 7 -7.16 35.45 37.33
N ARG A 8 -6.69 35.86 36.16
CA ARG A 8 -6.30 35.04 35.03
C ARG A 8 -5.10 34.18 35.46
N VAL A 9 -5.32 32.90 35.73
CA VAL A 9 -4.23 31.92 35.67
C VAL A 9 -4.06 31.52 34.21
N HIS A 10 -2.80 31.55 33.81
CA HIS A 10 -2.32 31.49 32.44
C HIS A 10 -2.56 30.15 31.77
N SER A 11 -2.64 30.21 30.44
CA SER A 11 -2.36 29.13 29.51
C SER A 11 -1.27 28.18 30.02
N ARG A 12 -1.63 26.93 30.25
CA ARG A 12 -0.73 25.78 30.17
C ARG A 12 -1.35 24.79 29.20
N ASP A 13 -0.72 24.70 28.04
CA ASP A 13 -0.47 23.50 27.28
C ASP A 13 -1.59 22.44 27.23
N TRP A 14 -2.28 22.38 26.09
CA TRP A 14 -3.18 21.28 25.75
C TRP A 14 -2.49 20.27 24.81
N SER A 15 -1.17 20.08 24.91
CA SER A 15 -0.46 19.02 24.16
C SER A 15 -0.54 17.64 24.79
N ASP A 16 -1.15 17.49 25.98
CA ASP A 16 -1.29 16.21 26.68
C ASP A 16 -2.67 15.55 26.52
N ALA A 17 -3.57 16.12 25.71
CA ALA A 17 -4.83 15.45 25.34
C ALA A 17 -4.59 14.52 24.16
N GLN A 18 -3.86 13.43 24.40
CA GLN A 18 -3.79 12.28 23.51
C GLN A 18 -5.15 11.56 23.56
N PRO A 19 -6.00 11.59 22.51
CA PRO A 19 -7.15 10.70 22.47
C PRO A 19 -6.59 9.30 22.25
N TRP A 20 -6.81 8.42 23.23
CA TRP A 20 -6.61 6.99 23.09
C TRP A 20 -7.45 6.51 21.90
N TRP A 21 -6.87 6.43 20.70
CA TRP A 21 -7.51 5.69 19.62
C TRP A 21 -7.04 4.24 19.72
N PRO A 22 -7.91 3.27 20.02
CA PRO A 22 -7.52 1.87 20.00
C PRO A 22 -7.36 1.44 18.54
N GLY A 23 -6.14 1.57 18.03
CA GLY A 23 -5.72 0.90 16.80
C GLY A 23 -6.29 1.51 15.53
N ALA A 24 -5.69 2.61 15.08
CA ALA A 24 -5.51 2.81 13.65
C ALA A 24 -4.32 1.91 13.32
N TYR A 25 -4.55 0.59 13.41
CA TYR A 25 -3.67 -0.35 12.78
C TYR A 25 -3.81 -0.05 11.30
N SER A 26 -2.92 0.81 10.79
CA SER A 26 -2.52 0.68 9.41
C SER A 26 -2.12 -0.77 9.28
N ILE A 27 -2.98 -1.56 8.63
CA ILE A 27 -2.60 -2.87 8.12
C ILE A 27 -1.55 -2.52 7.07
N HIS A 28 -0.31 -2.33 7.52
CA HIS A 28 0.84 -2.27 6.64
C HIS A 28 0.93 -3.68 6.09
N THR A 29 0.35 -3.89 4.91
CA THR A 29 0.56 -5.09 4.12
C THR A 29 2.07 -5.23 4.02
N VAL A 30 2.64 -6.19 4.76
CA VAL A 30 4.09 -6.40 4.77
C VAL A 30 4.47 -6.74 3.34
N LYS A 31 5.22 -5.84 2.68
CA LYS A 31 5.77 -6.10 1.36
C LYS A 31 6.72 -7.28 1.50
N ILE A 32 6.36 -8.43 0.93
CA ILE A 32 7.13 -9.67 1.06
C ILE A 32 8.39 -9.64 0.22
N ILE A 33 8.31 -9.04 -0.97
CA ILE A 33 9.41 -8.73 -1.91
C ILE A 33 8.98 -7.53 -2.76
N THR A 34 9.93 -6.80 -3.36
CA THR A 34 9.62 -5.78 -4.36
C THR A 34 9.40 -6.40 -5.74
N LYS A 35 8.81 -5.64 -6.66
CA LYS A 35 8.73 -6.01 -8.08
C LYS A 35 10.10 -6.35 -8.65
N GLU A 36 11.13 -5.57 -8.36
CA GLU A 36 12.49 -5.76 -8.89
C GLU A 36 13.09 -7.07 -8.39
N GLN A 37 12.89 -7.40 -7.11
CA GLN A 37 13.30 -8.68 -6.53
C GLN A 37 12.54 -9.85 -7.18
N PHE A 38 11.22 -9.72 -7.39
CA PHE A 38 10.43 -10.74 -8.06
C PHE A 38 10.90 -10.98 -9.51
N VAL A 39 11.11 -9.92 -10.28
CA VAL A 39 11.62 -10.01 -11.66
C VAL A 39 13.01 -10.64 -11.69
N SER A 40 13.90 -10.24 -10.78
CA SER A 40 15.25 -10.81 -10.66
C SER A 40 15.23 -12.32 -10.37
N LEU A 41 14.29 -12.79 -9.54
CA LEU A 41 14.10 -14.22 -9.30
C LEU A 41 13.61 -14.96 -10.55
N LEU A 42 12.69 -14.37 -11.31
CA LEU A 42 12.22 -14.96 -12.58
C LEU A 42 13.35 -15.04 -13.62
N ASP A 43 14.17 -13.99 -13.70
CA ASP A 43 15.34 -13.96 -14.59
C ASP A 43 16.38 -15.00 -14.19
N GLY A 44 16.72 -15.09 -12.89
CA GLY A 44 17.63 -16.09 -12.35
C GLY A 44 17.12 -17.53 -12.53
N ALA A 45 15.80 -17.73 -12.59
CA ALA A 45 15.17 -19.01 -12.90
C ALA A 45 15.08 -19.32 -14.40
N GLY A 46 15.51 -18.40 -15.27
CA GLY A 46 15.50 -18.59 -16.72
C GLY A 46 14.13 -18.38 -17.38
N VAL A 47 13.21 -17.67 -16.71
CA VAL A 47 11.89 -17.36 -17.29
C VAL A 47 12.05 -16.25 -18.32
N THR A 48 11.71 -16.55 -19.58
CA THR A 48 11.80 -15.60 -20.69
C THR A 48 10.70 -14.53 -20.63
N ASP A 49 10.90 -13.40 -21.31
CA ASP A 49 9.90 -12.34 -21.35
C ASP A 49 8.58 -12.77 -21.98
N GLU A 50 8.62 -13.68 -22.95
CA GLU A 50 7.40 -14.29 -23.52
C GLU A 50 6.65 -15.12 -22.49
N GLN A 51 7.38 -15.91 -21.68
CA GLN A 51 6.77 -16.67 -20.59
C GLN A 51 6.20 -15.75 -19.51
N LYS A 52 6.86 -14.63 -19.17
CA LYS A 52 6.32 -13.61 -18.24
C LYS A 52 5.04 -12.98 -18.79
N ARG A 53 5.00 -12.63 -20.08
CA ARG A 53 3.77 -12.13 -20.74
C ARG A 53 2.64 -13.14 -20.65
N ARG A 54 2.90 -14.40 -21.01
CA ARG A 54 1.91 -15.48 -20.90
C ARG A 54 1.46 -15.72 -19.46
N PHE A 55 2.37 -15.64 -18.50
CA PHE A 55 2.05 -15.72 -17.07
C PHE A 55 1.05 -14.62 -16.68
N HIS A 56 1.32 -13.36 -17.05
CA HIS A 56 0.41 -12.24 -16.79
C HIS A 56 -0.97 -12.45 -17.42
N ALA A 57 -1.04 -12.86 -18.68
CA ALA A 57 -2.30 -13.14 -19.37
C ALA A 57 -3.12 -14.24 -18.67
N LEU A 58 -2.46 -15.36 -18.33
CA LEU A 58 -3.11 -16.47 -17.63
C LEU A 58 -3.54 -16.08 -16.21
N PHE A 59 -2.75 -15.29 -15.49
CA PHE A 59 -3.06 -14.88 -14.13
C PHE A 59 -4.25 -13.91 -14.11
N GLU A 60 -4.26 -12.90 -14.99
CA GLU A 60 -5.37 -11.96 -15.13
C GLU A 60 -6.66 -12.66 -15.59
N GLN A 61 -6.57 -13.60 -16.53
CA GLN A 61 -7.74 -14.35 -17.01
C GLN A 61 -8.34 -15.26 -15.94
N ARG A 62 -7.49 -15.99 -15.18
CA ARG A 62 -7.96 -17.04 -14.27
C ARG A 62 -8.23 -16.53 -12.86
N HIS A 63 -7.49 -15.52 -12.40
CA HIS A 63 -7.55 -15.00 -11.04
C HIS A 63 -7.34 -13.48 -11.01
N PRO A 64 -8.23 -12.67 -11.61
CA PRO A 64 -8.05 -11.21 -11.72
C PRO A 64 -7.89 -10.51 -10.37
N ASP A 65 -8.65 -10.91 -9.35
CA ASP A 65 -8.53 -10.36 -7.99
C ASP A 65 -7.24 -10.81 -7.29
N GLY A 66 -6.79 -12.03 -7.59
CA GLY A 66 -5.51 -12.55 -7.11
C GLY A 66 -4.33 -11.80 -7.72
N HIS A 67 -4.41 -11.50 -9.02
CA HIS A 67 -3.42 -10.71 -9.72
C HIS A 67 -3.34 -9.27 -9.17
N GLN A 68 -4.48 -8.62 -8.90
CA GLN A 68 -4.53 -7.32 -8.22
C GLN A 68 -3.79 -7.35 -6.87
N ARG A 69 -4.17 -8.28 -5.98
CA ARG A 69 -3.56 -8.39 -4.64
C ARG A 69 -2.08 -8.72 -4.69
N PHE A 70 -1.67 -9.54 -5.67
CA PHE A 70 -0.27 -9.86 -5.88
C PHE A 70 0.55 -8.62 -6.23
N LEU A 71 0.05 -7.78 -7.14
CA LEU A 71 0.73 -6.53 -7.53
C LEU A 71 0.77 -5.52 -6.38
N GLU A 72 -0.29 -5.44 -5.57
CA GLU A 72 -0.30 -4.65 -4.33
C GLU A 72 0.73 -5.15 -3.32
N ALA A 73 0.89 -6.48 -3.18
CA ALA A 73 1.88 -7.09 -2.29
C ALA A 73 3.33 -6.86 -2.75
N LEU A 74 3.55 -6.70 -4.06
CA LEU A 74 4.82 -6.22 -4.61
C LEU A 74 5.08 -4.73 -4.36
N GLY A 75 4.08 -4.03 -3.82
CA GLY A 75 4.17 -2.62 -3.42
C GLY A 75 4.06 -1.64 -4.58
N LEU A 76 3.35 -2.03 -5.65
CA LEU A 76 3.12 -1.20 -6.82
C LEU A 76 2.03 -0.17 -6.56
N GLU A 77 2.20 1.00 -7.16
CA GLU A 77 1.20 2.08 -7.07
C GLU A 77 -0.01 1.78 -7.96
N PRO A 78 -1.23 2.27 -7.62
CA PRO A 78 -2.46 1.93 -8.34
C PRO A 78 -2.42 2.17 -9.85
N GLY A 79 -1.75 3.24 -10.30
CA GLY A 79 -1.60 3.54 -11.73
C GLY A 79 -0.75 2.50 -12.47
N GLU A 80 0.32 2.01 -11.85
CA GLU A 80 1.17 0.97 -12.43
C GLU A 80 0.43 -0.38 -12.48
N ILE A 81 -0.32 -0.70 -11.41
CA ILE A 81 -1.18 -1.90 -11.37
C ILE A 81 -2.19 -1.87 -12.52
N ALA A 82 -2.88 -0.75 -12.72
CA ALA A 82 -3.87 -0.62 -13.80
C ALA A 82 -3.24 -0.88 -15.18
N ALA A 83 -2.08 -0.29 -15.45
CA ALA A 83 -1.35 -0.45 -16.71
C ALA A 83 -0.91 -1.91 -16.94
N ILE A 84 -0.36 -2.58 -15.91
CA ILE A 84 0.05 -3.99 -16.00
C ILE A 84 -1.16 -4.88 -16.31
N ARG A 85 -2.28 -4.67 -15.60
CA ARG A 85 -3.48 -5.48 -15.79
C ARG A 85 -4.14 -5.24 -17.16
N GLU A 86 -4.12 -4.01 -17.65
CA GLU A 86 -4.57 -3.69 -19.01
C GLU A 86 -3.75 -4.44 -20.06
N LYS A 87 -2.42 -4.35 -19.97
CA LYS A 87 -1.52 -5.08 -20.86
C LYS A 87 -1.75 -6.60 -20.78
N SER A 88 -2.04 -7.12 -19.59
CA SER A 88 -2.32 -8.54 -19.37
C SER A 88 -3.59 -9.01 -20.05
N ARG A 89 -4.62 -8.16 -20.17
CA ARG A 89 -5.87 -8.47 -20.88
C ARG A 89 -5.72 -8.42 -22.40
N SER A 90 -4.76 -7.65 -22.90
CA SER A 90 -4.48 -7.51 -24.34
C SER A 90 -3.43 -8.49 -24.88
N ALA A 91 -2.84 -9.32 -24.00
CA ALA A 91 -1.74 -10.23 -24.32
C ALA A 91 -2.21 -11.61 -24.78
#